data_AF-A0A380ZQ28-F1
#
_entry.id   AF-A0A380ZQ28-F1
#
_cell.length_a   1.000
_cell.length_b   1.000
_cell.length_c   1.000
_cell.angle_alpha   90.00
_cell.angle_beta   90.00
_cell.angle_gamma   90.00
#
_symmetry.space_group_name_H-M   'P 1'
#
loop_
_entity.id
_entity.type
_entity.pdbx_description
1 polymer ?
#
loop_
_entity_poly.entity_id
_entity_poly.type
_entity_poly.pdbx_seq_one_letter_code
_entity_poly.pdbx_strand_id
1 'polypeptide(L)'
;MSFDKNEVDASMAPLLEHLIELRQRIISALIAFFIAFMLCFFVKDYILNFLIWPYQWAMKISGGDPEAIRLQSTQVWETFLTKMKLAAFGGALLSFPYTAFQFYSFIAPGLYKNERMAFLPFLIGGPILFFIGGAFVYALLAPMMLWFSLTQQFLPNTHLRIEFIVRISDYLNFLTSFILIFGLIFQLPLVTSY
;
A
#
# COMPACT_ATOMS: atom_id res chain seq x y z
N MET A 1 -20.36 -39.81 33.88
CA MET A 1 -19.16 -39.12 33.36
C MET A 1 -19.63 -38.11 32.33
N SER A 2 -20.02 -36.91 32.77
CA SER A 2 -20.76 -35.91 31.98
C SER A 2 -20.15 -34.50 32.09
N PHE A 3 -18.90 -34.40 32.53
CA PHE A 3 -18.23 -33.14 32.82
C PHE A 3 -17.60 -32.45 31.59
N ASP A 4 -17.64 -33.08 30.41
CA ASP A 4 -16.83 -32.61 29.26
C ASP A 4 -17.60 -31.74 28.23
N LYS A 5 -18.93 -31.92 28.08
CA LYS A 5 -19.70 -31.19 27.04
C LYS A 5 -20.00 -29.73 27.40
N ASN A 6 -20.21 -29.43 28.69
CA ASN A 6 -20.61 -28.10 29.13
C ASN A 6 -19.42 -27.12 29.17
N GLU A 7 -18.19 -27.60 29.39
CA GLU A 7 -16.98 -26.77 29.36
C GLU A 7 -16.54 -26.46 27.93
N VAL A 8 -16.74 -27.39 26.99
CA VAL A 8 -16.47 -27.17 25.56
C VAL A 8 -17.47 -26.18 24.95
N ASP A 9 -18.77 -26.28 25.24
CA ASP A 9 -19.77 -25.31 24.75
C ASP A 9 -19.55 -23.89 25.30
N ALA A 10 -19.12 -23.76 26.57
CA ALA A 10 -18.82 -22.46 27.18
C ALA A 10 -17.55 -21.80 26.61
N SER A 11 -16.60 -22.60 26.11
CA SER A 11 -15.39 -22.12 25.42
C SER A 11 -15.63 -21.83 23.93
N MET A 12 -16.57 -22.54 23.30
CA MET A 12 -16.96 -22.33 21.90
C MET A 12 -17.81 -21.06 21.69
N ALA A 13 -18.68 -20.72 22.63
CA ALA A 13 -19.50 -19.50 22.57
C ALA A 13 -18.69 -18.20 22.34
N PRO A 14 -17.61 -17.89 23.10
CA PRO A 14 -16.81 -16.68 22.88
C PRO A 14 -15.98 -16.72 21.58
N LEU A 15 -15.58 -17.90 21.10
CA LEU A 15 -14.88 -18.04 19.81
C LEU A 15 -15.83 -17.79 18.63
N LEU A 16 -17.06 -18.28 18.71
CA LEU A 16 -18.09 -18.03 17.69
C LEU A 16 -18.46 -16.54 17.63
N GLU A 17 -18.59 -15.87 18.78
CA GLU A 17 -18.81 -14.42 18.84
C GLU A 17 -17.66 -13.63 18.20
N HIS A 18 -16.40 -14.00 18.50
CA HIS A 18 -15.22 -13.36 17.91
C HIS A 18 -15.14 -13.55 16.38
N LEU A 19 -15.49 -14.73 15.86
CA LEU A 19 -15.53 -14.98 14.41
C LEU A 19 -16.65 -14.19 13.69
N ILE A 20 -17.79 -14.01 14.34
CA ILE A 20 -18.90 -13.19 13.82
C ILE A 20 -18.48 -11.73 13.74
N GLU A 21 -17.76 -11.24 14.76
CA GLU A 21 -17.19 -9.89 14.79
C GLU A 21 -16.17 -9.67 13.67
N LEU A 22 -15.25 -10.62 13.44
CA LEU A 22 -14.28 -10.57 12.36
C LEU A 22 -14.95 -10.41 10.99
N ARG A 23 -16.00 -11.19 10.71
CA ARG A 23 -16.74 -11.12 9.45
C ARG A 23 -17.35 -9.74 9.22
N GLN A 24 -18.01 -9.17 10.23
CA GLN A 24 -18.65 -7.85 10.10
C GLN A 24 -17.61 -6.74 9.85
N ARG A 25 -16.46 -6.81 10.53
CA ARG A 25 -15.38 -5.84 10.37
C ARG A 25 -14.71 -5.94 9.01
N ILE A 26 -14.47 -7.16 8.50
CA ILE A 26 -13.94 -7.38 7.14
C ILE A 26 -14.90 -6.83 6.09
N ILE A 27 -16.21 -7.10 6.20
CA ILE A 27 -17.20 -6.58 5.25
C ILE A 27 -17.22 -5.05 5.28
N SER A 28 -17.19 -4.44 6.47
CA SER A 28 -17.16 -2.99 6.62
C SER A 28 -15.90 -2.37 6.01
N ALA A 29 -14.73 -2.98 6.22
CA ALA A 29 -13.47 -2.54 5.63
C ALA A 29 -13.48 -2.68 4.11
N LEU A 30 -14.04 -3.77 3.56
CA LEU A 30 -14.19 -3.97 2.13
C LEU A 30 -15.12 -2.92 1.50
N ILE A 31 -16.23 -2.59 2.16
CA ILE A 31 -17.16 -1.54 1.69
C ILE A 31 -16.44 -0.18 1.69
N ALA A 32 -15.72 0.17 2.76
CA ALA A 32 -14.96 1.41 2.84
C ALA A 32 -13.88 1.49 1.75
N PHE A 33 -13.16 0.39 1.51
CA PHE A 33 -12.21 0.26 0.40
C PHE A 33 -12.89 0.46 -0.95
N PHE A 34 -14.05 -0.14 -1.19
CA PHE A 34 -14.73 -0.05 -2.48
C PHE A 34 -15.27 1.36 -2.76
N ILE A 35 -15.76 2.05 -1.74
CA ILE A 35 -16.16 3.46 -1.83
C ILE A 35 -14.95 4.34 -2.14
N ALA A 36 -13.85 4.17 -1.40
CA ALA A 36 -12.60 4.89 -1.64
C ALA A 36 -12.03 4.61 -3.04
N PHE A 37 -12.09 3.36 -3.49
CA PHE A 37 -11.68 2.94 -4.83
C PHE A 37 -12.48 3.66 -5.92
N MET A 38 -13.81 3.72 -5.79
CA MET A 38 -14.65 4.44 -6.74
C MET A 38 -14.32 5.93 -6.78
N LEU A 39 -14.11 6.56 -5.63
CA LEU A 39 -13.68 7.96 -5.56
C LEU A 39 -12.33 8.17 -6.26
N CYS A 40 -11.34 7.31 -5.97
CA CYS A 40 -10.02 7.36 -6.57
C CYS A 40 -10.03 7.06 -8.07
N PHE A 41 -11.01 6.29 -8.57
CA PHE A 41 -11.16 6.02 -9.99
C PHE A 41 -11.51 7.28 -10.79
N PHE A 42 -12.27 8.22 -10.22
CA PHE A 42 -12.57 9.51 -10.84
C PHE A 42 -11.37 10.46 -10.85
N VAL A 43 -10.52 10.42 -9.82
CA VAL A 43 -9.34 11.30 -9.69
C VAL A 43 -8.02 10.63 -10.08
N LYS A 44 -8.06 9.51 -10.79
CA LYS A 44 -6.88 8.70 -11.15
C LYS A 44 -5.80 9.47 -11.90
N ASP A 45 -6.18 10.43 -12.75
CA ASP A 45 -5.22 11.19 -13.55
C ASP A 45 -4.38 12.14 -12.66
N TYR A 46 -4.95 12.65 -11.56
CA TYR A 46 -4.21 13.41 -10.56
C TYR A 46 -3.22 12.52 -9.78
N ILE A 47 -3.67 11.32 -9.40
CA ILE A 47 -2.81 10.33 -8.73
C ILE A 47 -1.64 9.96 -9.65
N LEU A 48 -1.91 9.77 -10.94
CA LEU A 48 -0.92 9.43 -11.95
C LEU A 48 0.15 10.52 -12.06
N ASN A 49 -0.26 11.78 -12.20
CA ASN A 49 0.67 12.91 -12.28
C ASN A 49 1.51 13.05 -11.02
N PHE A 50 0.92 12.81 -9.84
CA PHE A 50 1.66 12.80 -8.58
C PHE A 50 2.73 11.70 -8.57
N LEU A 51 2.41 10.47 -8.98
CA LEU A 51 3.37 9.35 -8.98
C LEU A 51 4.48 9.50 -10.03
N ILE A 52 4.23 10.19 -11.14
CA ILE A 52 5.22 10.40 -12.22
C ILE A 52 6.18 11.56 -11.91
N TRP A 53 5.79 12.50 -11.05
CA TRP A 53 6.62 13.64 -10.67
C TRP A 53 8.09 13.30 -10.31
N PRO A 54 8.38 12.32 -9.42
CA PRO A 54 9.77 11.99 -9.06
C PRO A 54 10.55 11.44 -10.26
N TYR A 55 9.88 10.78 -11.20
CA TYR A 55 10.49 10.29 -12.44
C TYR A 55 10.92 11.44 -13.35
N GLN A 56 10.04 12.42 -13.56
CA GLN A 56 10.35 13.61 -14.36
C GLN A 56 11.51 14.42 -13.75
N TRP A 57 11.53 14.54 -12.42
CA TRP A 57 12.60 15.22 -11.71
C TRP A 57 13.95 14.49 -11.85
N ALA A 58 13.97 13.17 -11.69
CA ALA A 58 15.18 12.36 -11.87
C ALA A 58 15.74 12.44 -13.31
N MET A 59 14.87 12.36 -14.31
CA MET A 59 15.26 12.47 -15.73
C MET A 59 15.89 13.83 -16.06
N LYS A 60 15.32 14.93 -15.53
CA LYS A 60 15.85 16.29 -15.70
C LYS A 60 17.27 16.44 -15.13
N ILE A 61 17.59 15.75 -14.04
CA ILE A 61 18.91 15.79 -13.39
C ILE A 61 19.93 14.95 -14.15
N SER A 62 19.51 13.82 -14.73
CA SER A 62 20.38 12.93 -15.50
C SER A 62 20.66 13.39 -16.94
N GLY A 63 20.19 14.58 -17.34
CA GLY A 63 20.38 15.13 -18.68
C GLY A 63 19.55 14.45 -19.78
N GLY A 64 18.54 13.66 -19.39
CA GLY A 64 17.57 13.08 -20.30
C GLY A 64 16.47 14.09 -20.65
N ASP A 65 15.89 13.97 -21.83
CA ASP A 65 14.80 14.85 -22.27
C ASP A 65 13.50 14.51 -21.50
N PRO A 66 12.91 15.47 -20.73
CA PRO A 66 11.68 15.25 -19.96
C PRO A 66 10.48 14.86 -20.84
N GLU A 67 10.50 15.23 -22.12
CA GLU A 67 9.45 14.95 -23.10
C GLU A 67 9.70 13.70 -23.95
N ALA A 68 10.91 13.11 -23.90
CA ALA A 68 11.21 11.83 -24.57
C ALA A 68 10.54 10.62 -23.91
N ILE A 69 9.73 10.85 -22.87
CA ILE A 69 8.73 9.90 -22.38
C ILE A 69 7.65 9.77 -23.46
N ARG A 70 7.99 9.06 -24.53
CA ARG A 70 7.00 8.43 -25.39
C ARG A 70 6.26 7.44 -24.51
N LEU A 71 5.14 7.91 -23.97
CA LEU A 71 4.11 7.16 -23.27
C LEU A 71 3.55 6.08 -24.21
N GLN A 72 4.36 5.09 -24.55
CA GLN A 72 3.94 3.96 -25.36
C GLN A 72 3.27 2.97 -24.44
N SER A 73 1.95 3.13 -24.32
CA SER A 73 1.12 2.01 -23.90
C SER A 73 1.10 1.01 -25.05
N THR A 74 1.88 -0.04 -24.93
CA THR A 74 2.06 -1.08 -25.97
C THR A 74 0.73 -1.79 -26.28
N GLN A 75 -0.21 -1.79 -25.33
CA GLN A 75 -1.52 -2.43 -25.45
C GLN A 75 -2.64 -1.57 -24.83
N VAL A 76 -3.82 -1.56 -25.46
CA VAL A 76 -5.04 -0.88 -24.97
C VAL A 76 -5.48 -1.46 -23.62
N TRP A 77 -5.36 -2.78 -23.45
CA TRP A 77 -5.68 -3.48 -22.20
C TRP A 77 -4.75 -3.10 -21.05
N GLU A 78 -3.48 -2.85 -21.34
CA GLU A 78 -2.49 -2.47 -20.33
C GLU A 78 -2.83 -1.12 -19.71
N THR A 79 -3.17 -0.11 -20.50
CA THR A 79 -3.55 1.21 -19.99
C THR A 79 -4.73 1.12 -19.03
N PHE A 80 -5.74 0.33 -19.40
CA PHE A 80 -6.95 0.15 -18.59
C PHE A 80 -6.62 -0.50 -17.25
N LEU A 81 -5.87 -1.61 -17.26
CA LEU A 81 -5.46 -2.31 -16.04
C LEU A 81 -4.58 -1.43 -15.15
N THR A 82 -3.65 -0.66 -15.71
CA THR A 82 -2.81 0.28 -14.94
C THR A 82 -3.67 1.35 -14.27
N LYS A 83 -4.63 1.95 -14.98
CA LYS A 83 -5.56 2.92 -14.42
C LYS A 83 -6.41 2.33 -13.29
N MET A 84 -6.87 1.09 -13.45
CA MET A 84 -7.65 0.40 -12.43
C MET A 84 -6.82 0.07 -11.19
N LYS A 85 -5.58 -0.42 -11.36
CA LYS A 85 -4.63 -0.65 -10.27
C LYS A 85 -4.29 0.64 -9.53
N LEU A 86 -4.11 1.74 -10.26
CA LEU A 86 -3.81 3.04 -9.66
C LEU A 86 -4.96 3.53 -8.78
N ALA A 87 -6.20 3.39 -9.26
CA ALA A 87 -7.39 3.67 -8.47
C ALA A 87 -7.49 2.76 -7.24
N ALA A 88 -7.16 1.47 -7.37
CA ALA A 88 -7.13 0.51 -6.26
C ALA A 88 -6.07 0.87 -5.22
N PHE A 89 -4.90 1.31 -5.65
CA PHE A 89 -3.84 1.81 -4.79
C PHE A 89 -4.29 3.08 -4.04
N GLY A 90 -4.85 4.07 -4.73
CA GLY A 90 -5.38 5.28 -4.10
C GLY A 90 -6.49 4.96 -3.09
N GLY A 91 -7.40 4.06 -3.47
CA GLY A 91 -8.46 3.56 -2.60
C GLY A 91 -7.93 2.84 -1.37
N ALA A 92 -6.87 2.03 -1.50
CA ALA A 92 -6.20 1.40 -0.38
C ALA A 92 -5.61 2.43 0.57
N LEU A 93 -4.92 3.45 0.04
CA LEU A 93 -4.35 4.54 0.84
C LEU A 93 -5.43 5.32 1.63
N LEU A 94 -6.52 5.67 0.95
CA LEU A 94 -7.57 6.51 1.52
C LEU A 94 -8.47 5.74 2.50
N SER A 95 -8.73 4.46 2.23
CA SER A 95 -9.45 3.58 3.17
C SER A 95 -8.58 3.06 4.31
N PHE A 96 -7.25 3.18 4.20
CA PHE A 96 -6.30 2.67 5.19
C PHE A 96 -6.63 3.08 6.63
N PRO A 97 -6.94 4.36 6.97
CA PRO A 97 -7.23 4.75 8.35
C PRO A 97 -8.45 4.02 8.92
N TYR A 98 -9.48 3.84 8.11
CA TYR A 98 -10.70 3.14 8.52
C TYR A 98 -10.48 1.63 8.63
N THR A 99 -9.77 1.03 7.67
CA THR A 99 -9.41 -0.40 7.67
C THR A 99 -8.52 -0.72 8.88
N ALA A 100 -7.51 0.11 9.16
CA ALA A 100 -6.66 -0.01 10.32
C ALA A 100 -7.46 0.10 11.63
N PHE A 101 -8.37 1.07 11.72
CA PHE A 101 -9.28 1.20 12.86
C PHE A 101 -10.09 -0.07 13.11
N GLN A 102 -10.68 -0.66 12.06
CA GLN A 102 -11.46 -1.89 12.18
C GLN A 102 -10.60 -3.10 12.55
N PHE A 103 -9.40 -3.19 11.98
CA PHE A 103 -8.46 -4.27 12.28
C PHE A 103 -7.98 -4.21 13.74
N TYR A 104 -7.63 -3.02 14.23
CA TYR A 104 -7.16 -2.86 15.60
C TYR A 104 -8.28 -2.99 16.63
N SER A 105 -9.49 -2.54 16.28
CA SER A 105 -10.66 -2.73 17.13
C SER A 105 -11.06 -4.21 17.27
N PHE A 106 -10.72 -5.06 16.31
CA PHE A 106 -10.88 -6.52 16.42
C PHE A 106 -9.85 -7.15 17.37
N ILE A 107 -8.64 -6.62 17.44
CA ILE A 107 -7.57 -7.11 18.33
C ILE A 107 -7.78 -6.63 19.77
N ALA A 108 -8.29 -5.40 19.95
CA ALA A 108 -8.54 -4.77 21.25
C ALA A 108 -9.35 -5.60 22.28
N PRO A 109 -10.41 -6.36 21.93
CA PRO A 109 -11.15 -7.17 22.91
C PRO A 109 -10.34 -8.34 23.50
N GLY A 110 -9.21 -8.72 22.89
CA GLY A 110 -8.33 -9.79 23.40
C GLY A 110 -7.35 -9.37 24.50
N LEU A 111 -7.21 -8.06 24.78
CA LEU A 111 -6.23 -7.53 25.74
C LEU A 111 -6.90 -6.99 27.02
N TYR A 112 -6.21 -7.12 28.16
CA TYR A 112 -6.73 -6.82 29.49
C TYR A 112 -7.29 -5.40 29.60
N LYS A 113 -8.39 -5.22 30.34
CA LYS A 113 -9.13 -3.96 30.52
C LYS A 113 -8.27 -2.73 30.92
N ASN A 114 -7.09 -2.95 31.50
CA ASN A 114 -6.14 -1.90 31.90
C ASN A 114 -5.23 -1.39 30.76
N GLU A 115 -5.19 -2.06 29.60
CA GLU A 115 -4.31 -1.66 28.48
C GLU A 115 -5.03 -0.84 27.40
N ARG A 116 -6.33 -0.55 27.56
CA ARG A 116 -7.11 0.26 26.61
C ARG A 116 -6.48 1.61 26.25
N MET A 117 -5.70 2.22 27.14
CA MET A 117 -5.00 3.48 26.85
C MET A 117 -3.73 3.29 25.99
N ALA A 118 -3.08 2.11 26.04
CA ALA A 118 -1.93 1.78 25.20
C ALA A 118 -2.32 1.62 23.72
N PHE A 119 -3.60 1.37 23.43
CA PHE A 119 -4.11 1.26 22.06
C PHE A 119 -4.39 2.60 21.37
N LEU A 120 -4.54 3.70 22.12
CA LEU A 120 -4.79 5.01 21.54
C LEU A 120 -3.63 5.51 20.64
N PRO A 121 -2.35 5.41 21.03
CA PRO A 121 -1.24 5.74 20.15
C PRO A 121 -1.13 4.79 18.97
N PHE A 122 -1.60 3.54 19.10
CA PHE A 122 -1.60 2.57 18.00
C PHE A 122 -2.61 2.95 16.90
N LEU A 123 -3.80 3.39 17.32
CA LEU A 123 -4.89 3.78 16.42
C LEU A 123 -4.55 5.00 15.56
N ILE A 124 -3.84 5.98 16.15
CA ILE A 124 -3.42 7.21 15.47
C ILE A 124 -2.06 7.02 14.80
N GLY A 125 -1.14 6.32 15.46
CA GLY A 125 0.21 6.06 15.01
C GLY A 125 0.26 5.15 13.78
N GLY A 126 -0.60 4.14 13.67
CA GLY A 126 -0.63 3.23 12.53
C GLY A 126 -0.83 3.93 11.18
N PRO A 127 -1.91 4.73 11.01
CA PRO A 127 -2.09 5.56 9.81
C PRO A 127 -0.93 6.52 9.57
N ILE A 128 -0.43 7.21 10.60
CA ILE A 128 0.68 8.15 10.47
C ILE A 128 1.95 7.45 9.96
N LEU A 129 2.34 6.33 10.58
CA LEU A 129 3.52 5.56 10.18
C LEU A 129 3.36 4.98 8.77
N PHE A 130 2.15 4.56 8.38
CA PHE A 130 1.89 4.11 7.01
C PHE A 130 2.15 5.23 5.98
N PHE A 131 1.67 6.45 6.24
CA PHE A 131 1.94 7.60 5.37
C PHE A 131 3.41 8.01 5.38
N ILE A 132 4.10 7.92 6.52
CA ILE A 132 5.56 8.16 6.61
C ILE A 132 6.32 7.12 5.78
N GLY A 133 5.98 5.83 5.89
CA GLY A 133 6.59 4.76 5.10
C GLY A 133 6.35 4.95 3.60
N GLY A 134 5.14 5.35 3.21
CA GLY A 134 4.83 5.69 1.82
C GLY A 134 5.61 6.92 1.32
N ALA A 135 5.72 7.96 2.15
CA ALA A 135 6.51 9.15 1.85
C ALA A 135 8.01 8.82 1.71
N PHE A 136 8.53 7.92 2.54
CA PHE A 136 9.91 7.42 2.44
C PHE A 136 10.17 6.72 1.11
N VAL A 137 9.25 5.85 0.66
CA VAL A 137 9.38 5.20 -0.65
C VAL A 137 9.33 6.21 -1.78
N TYR A 138 8.38 7.14 -1.74
CA TYR A 138 8.21 8.15 -2.78
C TYR A 138 9.41 9.12 -2.86
N ALA A 139 9.92 9.59 -1.71
CA ALA A 139 10.94 10.63 -1.66
C ALA A 139 12.37 10.10 -1.76
N LEU A 140 12.66 8.90 -1.26
CA LEU A 140 14.03 8.35 -1.23
C LEU A 140 14.18 7.14 -2.15
N LEU A 141 13.29 6.16 -2.01
CA LEU A 141 13.46 4.87 -2.69
C LEU A 141 13.21 4.98 -4.21
N ALA A 142 12.20 5.75 -4.62
CA ALA A 142 11.88 6.00 -6.01
C ALA A 142 13.03 6.68 -6.78
N PRO A 143 13.61 7.81 -6.34
CA PRO A 143 14.76 8.40 -7.04
C PRO A 143 16.00 7.51 -6.99
N MET A 144 16.25 6.78 -5.89
CA MET A 144 17.36 5.84 -5.79
C MET A 144 17.25 4.70 -6.82
N MET A 145 16.05 4.13 -6.97
CA MET A 145 15.74 3.09 -7.96
C MET A 145 15.97 3.58 -9.39
N LEU A 146 15.52 4.79 -9.69
CA LEU A 146 15.69 5.39 -11.01
C LEU A 146 17.16 5.68 -11.30
N TRP A 147 17.88 6.25 -10.35
CA TRP A 147 19.32 6.49 -10.48
C TRP A 147 20.10 5.19 -10.70
N PHE A 148 19.77 4.13 -9.95
CA PHE A 148 20.37 2.80 -10.15
C PHE A 148 20.06 2.27 -11.56
N SER A 149 18.80 2.32 -12.00
CA SER A 149 18.39 1.85 -13.33
C SER A 149 19.10 2.60 -14.46
N LEU A 150 19.31 3.90 -14.34
CA LEU A 150 20.03 4.71 -15.32
C LEU A 150 21.52 4.39 -15.33
N THR A 151 22.12 4.12 -14.17
CA THR A 151 23.55 3.75 -14.08
C THR A 151 23.83 2.39 -14.74
N GLN A 152 22.85 1.46 -14.73
CA GLN A 152 22.96 0.17 -15.41
C GLN A 152 22.91 0.27 -16.94
N GLN A 153 22.58 1.44 -17.52
CA GLN A 153 22.57 1.65 -18.97
C GLN A 153 24.00 1.73 -19.57
N PHE A 154 25.03 1.87 -18.74
CA PHE A 154 26.43 1.90 -19.18
C PHE A 154 27.06 0.51 -19.08
N LEU A 155 26.87 -0.33 -20.11
CA LEU A 155 27.73 -1.51 -20.31
C LEU A 155 28.96 -1.07 -21.13
N PRO A 156 30.19 -0.98 -20.55
CA PRO A 156 31.30 -0.28 -21.21
C PRO A 156 31.94 -1.00 -22.41
N ASN A 157 31.50 -2.19 -22.83
CA ASN A 157 32.30 -3.06 -23.70
C ASN A 157 31.53 -3.89 -24.75
N THR A 158 30.39 -3.43 -25.27
CA THR A 158 29.75 -4.14 -26.40
C THR A 158 29.01 -3.18 -27.31
N HIS A 159 29.16 -3.34 -28.63
CA HIS A 159 28.58 -2.51 -29.70
C HIS A 159 27.04 -2.52 -29.80
N LEU A 160 26.34 -2.94 -28.75
CA LEU A 160 24.89 -2.97 -28.67
C LEU A 160 24.46 -1.95 -27.62
N ARG A 161 23.99 -0.78 -28.07
CA ARG A 161 23.28 0.16 -27.21
C ARG A 161 21.93 -0.46 -26.88
N ILE A 162 21.82 -1.10 -25.72
CA ILE A 162 20.52 -1.53 -25.19
C ILE A 162 19.84 -0.26 -24.66
N GLU A 163 19.01 0.36 -25.50
CA GLU A 163 18.13 1.45 -25.07
C GLU A 163 17.06 0.86 -24.14
N PHE A 164 17.22 1.08 -22.83
CA PHE A 164 16.21 0.71 -21.84
C PHE A 164 15.02 1.66 -21.95
N ILE A 165 13.99 1.24 -22.67
CA ILE A 165 12.69 1.91 -22.68
C ILE A 165 11.97 1.52 -21.38
N VAL A 166 11.97 2.42 -20.39
CA VAL A 166 11.26 2.19 -19.12
C VAL A 166 9.76 2.27 -19.38
N ARG A 167 9.03 1.18 -19.10
CA ARG A 167 7.59 1.14 -19.24
C ARG A 167 6.90 1.75 -18.02
N ILE A 168 5.92 2.60 -18.26
CA ILE A 168 5.21 3.30 -17.18
C ILE A 168 4.39 2.35 -16.29
N SER A 169 3.78 1.31 -16.87
CA SER A 169 3.02 0.32 -16.12
C SER A 169 3.91 -0.45 -15.15
N ASP A 170 5.13 -0.80 -15.55
CA ASP A 170 6.11 -1.47 -14.70
C ASP A 170 6.59 -0.55 -13.57
N TYR A 171 6.94 0.69 -13.91
CA TYR A 171 7.31 1.70 -12.91
C TYR A 171 6.20 1.92 -11.88
N LEU A 172 4.95 2.13 -12.33
CA LEU A 172 3.82 2.34 -11.44
C LEU A 172 3.52 1.10 -10.60
N ASN A 173 3.49 -0.10 -11.19
CA ASN A 173 3.29 -1.35 -10.44
C ASN A 173 4.34 -1.51 -9.35
N PHE A 174 5.60 -1.23 -9.69
CA PHE A 174 6.71 -1.29 -8.75
C PHE A 174 6.50 -0.28 -7.62
N LEU A 175 6.31 1.00 -7.96
CA LEU A 175 6.18 2.09 -7.00
C LEU A 175 4.98 1.89 -6.07
N THR A 176 3.79 1.57 -6.61
CA THR A 176 2.59 1.35 -5.80
C THR A 176 2.74 0.14 -4.87
N SER A 177 3.34 -0.96 -5.35
CA SER A 177 3.55 -2.15 -4.51
C SER A 177 4.52 -1.84 -3.39
N PHE A 178 5.61 -1.14 -3.68
CA PHE A 178 6.60 -0.76 -2.67
C PHE A 178 6.01 0.20 -1.63
N ILE A 179 5.22 1.19 -2.04
CA ILE A 179 4.55 2.09 -1.08
C ILE A 179 3.65 1.29 -0.13
N LEU A 180 2.86 0.33 -0.64
CA LEU A 180 2.01 -0.50 0.20
C LEU A 180 2.84 -1.40 1.14
N ILE A 181 3.85 -2.08 0.61
CA ILE A 181 4.72 -2.98 1.39
C ILE A 181 5.45 -2.22 2.49
N PHE A 182 6.13 -1.11 2.16
CA PHE A 182 6.85 -0.32 3.15
C PHE A 182 5.91 0.40 4.11
N GLY A 183 4.74 0.85 3.65
CA GLY A 183 3.72 1.38 4.55
C GLY A 183 3.32 0.37 5.62
N LEU A 184 3.16 -0.91 5.25
CA LEU A 184 2.89 -2.00 6.19
C LEU A 184 4.11 -2.34 7.06
N ILE A 185 5.32 -2.37 6.50
CA ILE A 185 6.56 -2.64 7.26
C ILE A 185 6.78 -1.57 8.33
N PHE A 186 6.46 -0.30 8.04
CA PHE A 186 6.56 0.79 9.00
C PHE A 186 5.59 0.64 10.16
N GLN A 187 4.64 -0.29 10.13
CA GLN A 187 3.79 -0.62 11.28
C GLN A 187 4.46 -1.62 12.23
N LEU A 188 5.51 -2.34 11.81
CA LEU A 188 6.17 -3.33 12.66
C LEU A 188 6.70 -2.74 13.97
N PRO A 189 7.39 -1.57 14.01
CA PRO A 189 7.87 -0.99 15.26
C PRO A 189 6.73 -0.69 16.25
N LEU A 190 5.56 -0.33 15.73
CA LEU A 190 4.35 -0.03 16.49
C LEU A 190 3.72 -1.30 17.09
N VAL A 191 3.87 -2.44 16.41
CA VAL A 191 3.40 -3.76 16.88
C VAL A 191 4.36 -4.36 17.90
N THR A 192 5.68 -4.22 17.70
CA THR A 192 6.71 -4.81 18.58
C THR A 192 6.99 -4.02 19.84
N SER A 193 6.49 -2.79 19.96
CA SER A 193 6.66 -1.97 21.16
C SER A 193 5.83 -2.44 22.37
N TYR A 194 5.04 -3.51 22.20
CA TYR A 194 4.21 -4.17 23.21
C TYR A 194 4.39 -5.68 23.11
#